data_AF-A0A435J561-F1
#
_entry.id   AF-A0A435J561-F1
#
_cell.length_a   1.000
_cell.length_b   1.000
_cell.length_c   1.000
_cell.angle_alpha   90.00
_cell.angle_beta   90.00
_cell.angle_gamma   90.00
#
_symmetry.space_group_name_H-M   'P 1'
#
loop_
_entity.id
_entity.type
_entity.pdbx_description
1 polymer ?
#
loop_
_entity_poly.entity_id
_entity_poly.type
_entity_poly.pdbx_seq_one_letter_code
_entity_poly.pdbx_strand_id
1 'polypeptide(L)' 'VQLTLGEESFTLEEGDSIEYSTSTPHRTINVGDTVAEVLWIIAPPTSGAVDLDQYVARKTLAPGLPKSNSEPSEG' A
#
# COMPACT_ATOMS: atom_id res chain seq x y z
N VAL A 1 5.88 3.53 10.51
CA VAL A 1 4.89 3.73 9.41
C VAL A 1 3.69 4.50 9.95
N GLN A 2 3.12 5.44 9.21
CA GLN A 2 1.83 6.03 9.56
C GLN A 2 0.71 5.39 8.72
N LEU A 3 -0.33 4.91 9.37
CA LEU A 3 -1.55 4.39 8.76
C LEU A 3 -2.71 5.33 9.10
N THR A 4 -3.37 5.85 8.07
CA THR A 4 -4.63 6.57 8.21
C THR A 4 -5.78 5.62 7.88
N LEU A 5 -6.77 5.53 8.76
CA LEU A 5 -8.02 4.76 8.61
C LEU A 5 -9.21 5.70 8.78
N GLY A 6 -9.91 6.03 7.69
CA GLY A 6 -10.94 7.08 7.72
C GLY A 6 -10.35 8.42 8.18
N GLU A 7 -10.79 8.91 9.34
CA GLU A 7 -10.32 10.16 9.95
C GLU A 7 -9.22 9.95 11.01
N GLU A 8 -8.94 8.70 11.39
CA GLU A 8 -7.98 8.36 12.42
C GLU A 8 -6.59 8.08 11.83
N SER A 9 -5.54 8.36 12.61
CA SER A 9 -4.15 8.09 12.21
C SER A 9 -3.37 7.41 13.33
N PHE A 10 -2.65 6.36 12.95
CA PHE A 10 -1.88 5.50 13.82
C PHE A 10 -0.42 5.49 13.37
N THR A 11 0.50 5.59 14.31
CA THR A 11 1.93 5.36 14.07
C THR A 11 2.26 3.95 14.53
N LEU A 12 2.78 3.13 13.61
CA LEU A 12 3.24 1.77 13.86
C LEU A 12 4.76 1.74 13.84
N GLU A 13 5.36 1.16 14.87
CA GLU A 13 6.78 0.87 14.95
C GLU A 13 7.08 -0.59 14.59
N GLU A 14 8.35 -0.99 14.64
CA GLU A 14 8.75 -2.37 14.40
C GLU A 14 8.10 -3.30 15.43
N GLY A 15 7.48 -4.39 14.95
CA GLY A 15 6.79 -5.37 15.80
C GLY A 15 5.32 -5.05 16.05
N ASP A 16 4.86 -3.82 15.76
CA ASP A 16 3.44 -3.48 15.85
C ASP A 16 2.63 -4.14 14.73
N SER A 17 1.39 -4.53 15.05
CA SER A 17 0.43 -5.06 14.09
C SER A 17 -0.93 -4.40 14.28
N ILE A 18 -1.68 -4.26 13.20
CA ILE A 18 -3.05 -3.74 13.23
C ILE A 18 -3.95 -4.53 12.28
N GLU A 19 -5.20 -4.70 12.69
CA GLU A 19 -6.28 -5.31 11.89
C GLU A 19 -7.36 -4.27 11.62
N TYR A 20 -7.86 -4.23 10.39
CA TYR A 20 -8.95 -3.34 10.00
C TYR A 20 -9.70 -3.89 8.77
N SER A 21 -10.95 -3.47 8.59
CA SER A 21 -11.73 -3.80 7.39
C SER A 21 -11.14 -3.14 6.15
N THR A 22 -10.92 -3.90 5.08
CA THR A 22 -10.40 -3.35 3.81
C THR A 22 -11.36 -2.37 3.13
N SER A 23 -12.65 -2.39 3.49
CA SER A 23 -13.63 -1.40 3.06
C SER A 23 -13.48 -0.03 3.73
N THR A 24 -12.71 0.06 4.83
CA THR A 24 -12.37 1.34 5.45
C THR A 24 -11.37 2.07 4.54
N PRO A 25 -11.63 3.32 4.10
CA PRO A 25 -10.65 4.09 3.34
C PRO A 25 -9.34 4.18 4.11
N HIS A 26 -8.24 3.76 3.48
CA HIS A 26 -6.96 3.62 4.15
C HIS A 26 -5.79 4.14 3.31
N ARG A 27 -4.78 4.67 3.99
CA ARG A 27 -3.53 5.16 3.37
C ARG A 27 -2.35 4.89 4.30
N THR A 28 -1.25 4.37 3.74
CA THR A 28 0.02 4.21 4.45
C THR A 28 1.10 5.13 3.90
N ILE A 29 1.89 5.69 4.81
CA ILE A 29 3.05 6.51 4.50
C ILE A 29 4.22 6.02 5.34
N ASN A 30 5.38 5.83 4.69
CA ASN A 30 6.62 5.76 5.45
C ASN A 30 7.01 7.18 5.89
N VAL A 31 6.82 7.47 7.18
CA VAL A 31 7.18 8.75 7.82
C VAL A 31 8.54 8.70 8.51
N GLY A 32 9.20 7.55 8.52
CA GLY A 32 10.54 7.37 9.09
C GLY A 32 11.65 7.79 8.13
N ASP A 33 12.87 7.84 8.65
CA ASP A 33 14.10 8.14 7.92
C ASP A 33 14.79 6.90 7.33
N THR A 34 14.28 5.71 7.63
CA THR A 34 14.75 4.42 7.13
C THR A 34 13.72 3.75 6.23
N VAL A 35 14.12 2.71 5.49
CA VAL A 35 13.21 1.89 4.70
C VAL A 35 12.30 1.11 5.65
N ALA A 36 10.98 1.23 5.47
CA ALA A 36 10.00 0.42 6.18
C ALA A 36 9.61 -0.81 5.34
N GLU A 37 9.71 -1.99 5.92
CA GLU A 37 9.18 -3.24 5.37
C GLU A 37 7.85 -3.56 6.06
N VAL A 38 6.81 -3.85 5.28
CA VAL A 38 5.45 -4.07 5.80
C VAL A 38 4.86 -5.32 5.17
N LEU A 39 4.32 -6.21 6.01
CA LEU A 39 3.56 -7.38 5.56
C LEU A 39 2.06 -7.06 5.57
N TRP A 40 1.39 -7.29 4.43
CA TRP A 40 -0.04 -7.10 4.27
C TRP A 40 -0.71 -8.46 4.12
N ILE A 41 -1.62 -8.78 5.03
CA ILE A 41 -2.43 -10.00 4.99
C ILE A 41 -3.87 -9.58 4.71
N ILE A 42 -4.44 -10.06 3.61
CA ILE A 42 -5.82 -9.77 3.20
C ILE A 42 -6.58 -11.10 3.11
N ALA A 43 -7.67 -11.21 3.88
CA ALA A 43 -8.55 -12.38 3.88
C ALA A 43 -10.03 -11.94 3.96
N PRO A 44 -10.94 -12.51 3.14
CA PRO A 44 -10.66 -13.40 2.01
C PRO A 44 -9.87 -12.68 0.91
N PRO A 45 -9.15 -13.41 0.03
CA PRO A 45 -8.37 -12.78 -1.03
C PRO A 45 -9.28 -11.92 -1.92
N THR A 46 -8.89 -10.67 -2.13
CA THR A 46 -9.64 -9.70 -2.95
C THR A 46 -9.38 -9.88 -4.46
N SER A 47 -8.41 -10.70 -4.84
CA SER A 47 -8.08 -11.04 -6.23
C SER A 47 -8.12 -12.56 -6.42
N GLY A 48 -8.57 -13.00 -7.60
CA GLY A 48 -8.52 -14.40 -7.97
C GLY A 48 -7.10 -14.86 -8.28
N ALA A 49 -6.86 -16.17 -8.28
CA ALA A 49 -5.56 -16.75 -8.65
C ALA A 49 -5.08 -16.27 -10.04
N VAL A 50 -6.00 -16.14 -10.99
CA VAL A 50 -5.71 -15.67 -12.36
C VAL A 50 -5.12 -14.26 -12.38
N ASP A 51 -5.62 -13.36 -11.52
CA ASP A 51 -5.12 -11.97 -11.45
C ASP A 51 -3.72 -11.91 -10.82
N LEU A 52 -3.47 -12.76 -9.82
CA LEU A 52 -2.17 -12.86 -9.14
C LEU A 52 -1.09 -13.47 -10.04
N ASP A 53 -1.43 -14.47 -10.87
CA ASP A 53 -0.49 -15.11 -11.79
C ASP A 53 0.06 -14.15 -12.85
N GLN A 54 -0.69 -13.08 -13.16
CA GLN A 54 -0.28 -12.03 -14.10
C GLN A 54 0.39 -10.84 -13.40
N TYR A 55 0.51 -10.85 -12.07
CA TYR A 55 1.11 -9.75 -11.33
C TYR A 55 2.61 -9.61 -11.65
N VAL A 56 2.98 -8.50 -12.28
CA VAL A 56 4.37 -8.09 -12.44
C VAL A 56 4.66 -7.01 -11.41
N ALA A 57 5.49 -7.35 -10.41
CA ALA A 57 5.98 -6.38 -9.44
C ALA A 57 6.58 -5.17 -10.16
N ARG A 58 6.22 -3.95 -9.73
CA ARG A 58 6.73 -2.73 -10.36
C ARG A 58 8.27 -2.78 -10.35
N LYS A 59 8.86 -2.77 -11.54
CA LYS A 59 10.31 -2.62 -11.72
C LYS A 59 10.72 -1.31 -11.04
N THR A 60 11.79 -1.34 -10.24
CA THR A 60 12.31 -0.15 -9.54
C THR A 60 12.38 1.02 -10.52
N LEU A 61 11.65 2.11 -10.24
CA LEU A 61 11.78 3.34 -11.00
C LEU A 61 13.24 3.78 -10.86
N ALA A 62 13.98 3.77 -11.97
CA ALA A 62 15.34 4.28 -11.97
C ALA A 62 15.32 5.73 -11.45
N PRO A 63 16.26 6.12 -10.56
CA PRO A 63 16.32 7.48 -10.07
C PRO A 63 16.56 8.43 -11.26
N GLY A 64 15.55 9.24 -11.60
CA GLY A 64 15.69 10.34 -12.56
C GLY A 64 14.65 10.47 -13.67
N LEU A 65 13.61 9.62 -13.78
CA LEU A 65 12.56 9.85 -14.78
C LEU A 65 11.49 10.83 -14.25
N PRO A 66 11.22 11.97 -14.93
CA PRO A 66 10.20 12.91 -14.47
C PRO A 66 8.82 12.24 -14.49
N LYS A 67 8.01 12.52 -13.45
CA LYS A 67 6.64 12.04 -13.34
C LYS A 67 5.81 12.64 -14.48
N SER A 68 5.46 11.86 -15.50
CA SER A 68 4.37 12.23 -16.40
C SER A 68 3.06 11.98 -15.66
N ASN A 69 2.36 13.04 -15.27
CA ASN A 69 1.00 12.94 -14.79
C ASN A 69 0.11 12.52 -15.96
N SER A 70 -0.46 11.32 -15.87
CA SER A 70 -1.69 10.95 -16.55
C SER A 70 -2.46 10.00 -15.64
N GLU A 71 -3.42 10.55 -14.89
CA GLU A 71 -4.50 9.77 -14.30
C GLU A 71 -5.30 9.10 -15.43
N PRO A 72 -5.79 7.86 -15.26
CA PRO A 72 -6.98 7.42 -15.94
C PRO A 72 -8.19 7.62 -15.02
N SER A 73 -9.12 8.43 -15.53
CA SER A 73 -10.54 8.40 -15.19
C SER A 73 -11.06 6.95 -15.20
N GLU A 74 -11.59 6.47 -14.08
CA GLU A 74 -12.44 5.28 -14.07
C GLU A 74 -13.86 5.71 -14.43
N GLY A 75 -14.44 5.02 -15.42
CA GLY A 75 -15.86 5.02 -15.75
C GLY A 75 -16.50 3.68 -15.41
#